data_AF-A0A8U0QJ38-F1
#
_entry.id   AF-A0A8U0QJ38-F1
#
_cell.length_a   1.000
_cell.length_b   1.000
_cell.length_c   1.000
_cell.angle_alpha   90.00
_cell.angle_beta   90.00
_cell.angle_gamma   90.00
#
_symmetry.space_group_name_H-M   'P 1'
#
loop_
_entity.id
_entity.type
_entity.pdbx_description
1 polymer ?
#
loop_
_entity_poly.entity_id
_entity_poly.type
_entity_poly.pdbx_seq_one_letter_code
_entity_poly.pdbx_strand_id
1 'polypeptide(L)'
;MEEHEDAQYCFPGHNSSCRKVLLSTSIYITLYIFFLSIAAVTVFLNILVVISVSHFKQLHTPTNLLILSLALADVLVGLIVIPVGTVAIMESCWFLGKYFCVFYAYISYLILSISLGNLVLISIDRYVAVCDPLFYHSKITITRITCSISIIWFCCIIYNAAFIKITVNVEVPKRCFEECFIVQEFKWISIIDLVITMIVPCSIIITLYLKIFLVARSQARKETKVQIPAVTEA
;
A
#
# COMPACT_ATOMS: atom_id res chain seq x y z
N MET A 1 -7.93 -15.53 47.38
CA MET A 1 -6.46 -15.52 47.24
C MET A 1 -6.19 -14.57 46.10
N GLU A 2 -5.86 -13.33 46.43
CA GLU A 2 -5.65 -12.26 45.45
C GLU A 2 -4.45 -12.65 44.57
N GLU A 3 -4.70 -12.91 43.29
CA GLU A 3 -3.65 -13.06 42.30
C GLU A 3 -2.97 -11.69 42.16
N HIS A 4 -1.81 -11.57 42.81
CA HIS A 4 -0.85 -10.52 42.53
C HIS A 4 -0.36 -10.75 41.08
N GLU A 5 -1.04 -10.16 40.09
CA GLU A 5 -0.48 -10.04 38.74
C GLU A 5 0.75 -9.14 38.85
N ASP A 6 1.93 -9.75 38.91
CA ASP A 6 3.21 -9.06 38.82
C ASP A 6 3.22 -8.25 37.51
N ALA A 7 3.13 -6.92 37.62
CA ALA A 7 3.16 -6.04 36.47
C ALA A 7 4.48 -6.24 35.70
N GLN A 8 4.41 -6.87 34.53
CA GLN A 8 5.59 -7.09 33.70
C GLN A 8 5.89 -5.84 32.87
N TYR A 9 7.14 -5.37 32.95
CA TYR A 9 7.60 -4.17 32.25
C TYR A 9 8.46 -4.56 31.03
N CYS A 10 8.53 -3.67 30.03
CA CYS A 10 9.35 -3.86 28.82
C CYS A 10 10.85 -4.03 29.13
N PHE A 11 11.36 -3.26 30.10
CA PHE A 11 12.77 -3.20 30.50
C PHE A 11 12.89 -3.26 32.03
N PRO A 12 13.09 -4.45 32.61
CA PRO A 12 13.25 -4.61 34.05
C PRO A 12 14.50 -3.85 34.52
N GLY A 13 14.35 -2.93 35.48
CA GLY A 13 15.44 -2.11 36.03
C GLY A 13 15.48 -0.65 35.57
N HIS A 14 14.58 -0.23 34.67
CA HIS A 14 14.43 1.18 34.30
C HIS A 14 13.17 1.78 34.94
N ASN A 15 13.31 2.85 35.73
CA ASN A 15 12.21 3.46 36.50
C ASN A 15 11.07 4.05 35.63
N SER A 16 11.25 4.14 34.31
CA SER A 16 10.27 4.65 33.34
C SER A 16 9.97 3.61 32.24
N SER A 17 9.86 2.33 32.59
CA SER A 17 9.51 1.28 31.64
C SER A 17 7.99 1.14 31.49
N CYS A 18 7.52 0.86 30.27
CA CYS A 18 6.10 0.65 29.98
C CYS A 18 5.62 -0.73 30.44
N ARG A 19 4.35 -0.81 30.86
CA ARG A 19 3.70 -2.08 31.25
C ARG A 19 3.34 -2.86 29.98
N LYS A 20 3.63 -4.16 29.97
CA LYS A 20 3.17 -5.05 28.91
C LYS A 20 1.65 -5.21 28.94
N VAL A 21 1.01 -5.16 27.79
CA VAL A 21 -0.39 -5.53 27.63
C VAL A 21 -0.45 -7.06 27.64
N LEU A 22 -1.10 -7.64 28.64
CA LEU A 22 -1.30 -9.09 28.71
C LEU A 22 -2.51 -9.47 27.87
N LEU A 23 -2.26 -9.89 26.63
CA LEU A 23 -3.26 -10.57 25.82
C LEU A 23 -3.33 -12.04 26.25
N SER A 24 -4.54 -12.63 26.26
CA SER A 24 -4.69 -14.07 26.45
C SER A 24 -3.82 -14.82 25.44
N THR A 25 -3.03 -15.79 25.91
CA THR A 25 -2.10 -16.58 25.08
C THR A 25 -2.77 -17.16 23.85
N SER A 26 -4.03 -17.59 23.97
CA SER A 26 -4.81 -18.10 22.85
C SER A 26 -5.06 -17.04 21.78
N ILE A 27 -5.47 -15.82 22.17
CA ILE A 27 -5.73 -14.73 21.22
C ILE A 27 -4.42 -14.28 20.56
N TYR A 28 -3.35 -14.19 21.34
CA TYR A 28 -2.01 -13.84 20.85
C TYR A 28 -1.54 -14.81 19.75
N ILE A 29 -1.60 -16.12 20.01
CA ILE A 29 -1.20 -17.16 19.05
C ILE A 29 -2.10 -17.11 17.80
N THR A 30 -3.42 -17.01 17.98
CA THR A 30 -4.36 -16.95 16.85
C THR A 30 -4.09 -15.76 15.94
N LEU A 31 -3.90 -14.56 16.49
CA LEU A 31 -3.61 -13.36 15.71
C LEU A 31 -2.24 -13.44 15.02
N TYR A 32 -1.21 -13.98 15.68
CA TYR A 32 0.11 -14.17 15.06
C TYR A 32 0.04 -15.11 13.84
N ILE A 33 -0.62 -16.25 13.99
CA ILE A 33 -0.83 -17.20 12.89
C ILE A 33 -1.61 -16.53 11.75
N PHE A 34 -2.64 -15.76 12.08
CA PHE A 34 -3.46 -15.06 11.10
C PHE A 34 -2.64 -14.06 10.26
N PHE A 35 -1.88 -13.16 10.90
CA PHE A 35 -1.07 -12.18 10.17
C PHE A 35 0.07 -12.81 9.38
N LEU A 36 0.73 -13.84 9.92
CA LEU A 36 1.76 -14.60 9.19
C LEU A 36 1.18 -15.34 7.98
N SER A 37 -0.04 -15.86 8.10
CA SER A 37 -0.74 -16.48 6.97
C SER A 37 -1.06 -15.47 5.88
N ILE A 38 -1.52 -14.26 6.24
CA ILE A 38 -1.73 -13.17 5.28
C ILE A 38 -0.42 -12.81 4.59
N ALA A 39 0.67 -12.60 5.34
CA ALA A 39 1.98 -12.30 4.79
C ALA A 39 2.41 -13.37 3.77
N ALA A 40 2.33 -14.65 4.13
CA ALA A 40 2.71 -15.75 3.26
C ALA A 40 1.89 -15.81 1.97
N VAL A 41 0.57 -15.65 2.06
CA VAL A 41 -0.33 -15.63 0.90
C VAL A 41 -0.05 -14.43 0.01
N THR A 42 0.13 -13.23 0.58
CA THR A 42 0.47 -12.01 -0.17
C THR A 42 1.78 -12.19 -0.95
N VAL A 43 2.83 -12.70 -0.31
CA VAL A 43 4.11 -12.94 -0.98
C VAL A 43 3.96 -13.99 -2.07
N PHE A 44 3.32 -15.11 -1.77
CA PHE A 44 3.15 -16.22 -2.72
C PHE A 44 2.42 -15.78 -3.99
N LEU A 45 1.24 -15.16 -3.84
CA LEU A 45 0.42 -14.74 -4.98
C LEU A 45 1.13 -13.69 -5.84
N ASN A 46 1.78 -12.71 -5.22
CA ASN A 46 2.48 -11.66 -5.96
C ASN A 46 3.76 -12.17 -6.63
N ILE A 47 4.48 -13.12 -6.02
CA ILE A 47 5.61 -13.80 -6.68
C ILE A 47 5.12 -14.56 -7.92
N LEU A 48 3.98 -15.24 -7.86
CA LEU A 48 3.42 -15.91 -9.04
C LEU A 48 3.14 -14.93 -10.18
N VAL A 49 2.62 -13.74 -9.87
CA VAL A 49 2.42 -12.67 -10.86
C VAL A 49 3.76 -12.21 -11.43
N VAL A 50 4.75 -11.95 -10.58
CA VAL A 50 6.10 -11.53 -11.00
C VAL A 50 6.73 -12.57 -11.93
N ILE A 51 6.70 -13.84 -11.55
CA ILE A 51 7.25 -14.95 -12.34
C ILE A 51 6.51 -15.04 -13.68
N SER A 52 5.18 -15.02 -13.66
CA SER A 52 4.37 -15.16 -14.86
C SER A 52 4.67 -14.06 -15.88
N VAL A 53 4.61 -12.79 -15.47
CA VAL A 53 4.86 -11.68 -16.39
C VAL A 53 6.31 -11.64 -16.86
N SER A 54 7.29 -11.92 -15.98
CA SER A 54 8.72 -11.86 -16.34
C SER A 54 9.18 -13.02 -17.23
N HIS A 55 8.56 -14.20 -17.09
CA HIS A 55 8.95 -15.39 -17.85
C HIS A 55 8.31 -15.41 -19.24
N PHE A 56 7.02 -15.08 -19.35
CA PHE A 56 6.29 -15.16 -20.60
C PHE A 56 6.36 -13.84 -21.38
N LYS A 57 7.25 -13.77 -22.38
CA LYS A 57 7.38 -12.59 -23.27
C LYS A 57 6.06 -12.12 -23.89
N GLN A 58 5.12 -13.02 -24.13
CA GLN A 58 3.79 -12.70 -24.66
C GLN A 58 2.98 -11.80 -23.70
N LEU A 59 3.29 -11.83 -22.41
CA LEU A 59 2.65 -11.00 -21.38
C LEU A 59 3.33 -9.63 -21.23
N HIS A 60 4.38 -9.28 -21.98
CA HIS A 60 5.03 -7.97 -21.90
C HIS A 60 4.20 -6.87 -22.59
N THR A 61 3.01 -6.60 -22.04
CA THR A 61 2.13 -5.51 -22.46
C THR A 61 2.24 -4.33 -21.48
N PRO A 62 1.91 -3.10 -21.90
CA PRO A 62 1.97 -1.93 -21.01
C PRO A 62 1.20 -2.13 -19.69
N THR A 63 -0.01 -2.68 -19.75
CA THR A 63 -0.83 -2.99 -18.57
C THR A 63 -0.18 -4.02 -17.65
N ASN A 64 0.40 -5.09 -18.21
CA ASN A 64 1.04 -6.13 -17.41
C ASN A 64 2.34 -5.64 -16.76
N LEU A 65 3.03 -4.66 -17.34
CA LEU A 65 4.18 -4.01 -16.69
C LEU A 65 3.76 -3.17 -15.47
N LEU A 66 2.59 -2.51 -15.52
CA LEU A 66 2.02 -1.84 -14.35
C LEU A 66 1.65 -2.83 -13.25
N ILE A 67 1.02 -3.95 -13.63
CA ILE A 67 0.68 -5.05 -12.71
C ILE A 67 1.96 -5.64 -12.10
N LEU A 68 3.01 -5.84 -12.89
CA LEU A 68 4.31 -6.31 -12.41
C LEU A 68 4.92 -5.35 -11.38
N SER A 69 4.89 -4.03 -11.63
CA SER A 69 5.36 -3.04 -10.67
C SER A 69 4.55 -3.06 -9.37
N LEU A 70 3.23 -3.20 -9.45
CA LEU A 70 2.37 -3.32 -8.27
C LEU A 70 2.67 -4.60 -7.48
N ALA A 71 2.83 -5.73 -8.17
CA ALA A 71 3.17 -7.00 -7.54
C ALA A 71 4.53 -6.95 -6.81
N LEU A 72 5.53 -6.26 -7.37
CA LEU A 72 6.81 -6.04 -6.68
C LEU A 72 6.64 -5.23 -5.38
N ALA A 73 5.78 -4.20 -5.39
CA ALA A 73 5.45 -3.44 -4.18
C ALA A 73 4.74 -4.32 -3.14
N ASP A 74 3.78 -5.13 -3.56
CA ASP A 74 3.01 -6.02 -2.67
C ASP A 74 3.85 -7.19 -2.11
N VAL A 75 4.85 -7.69 -2.86
CA VAL A 75 5.84 -8.62 -2.31
C VAL A 75 6.59 -7.97 -1.14
N LEU A 76 6.99 -6.70 -1.27
CA LEU A 76 7.65 -5.98 -0.17
C LEU A 76 6.70 -5.74 1.02
N VAL A 77 5.40 -5.51 0.76
CA VAL A 77 4.38 -5.45 1.82
C VAL A 77 4.35 -6.76 2.61
N GLY A 78 4.24 -7.90 1.91
CA GLY A 78 4.16 -9.21 2.55
C GLY A 78 5.44 -9.64 3.25
N LEU A 79 6.62 -9.26 2.73
CA LEU A 79 7.91 -9.62 3.31
C LEU A 79 8.32 -8.74 4.50
N ILE A 80 8.01 -7.44 4.46
CA ILE A 80 8.53 -6.46 5.42
C ILE A 80 7.40 -5.83 6.22
N VAL A 81 6.42 -5.22 5.54
CA VAL A 81 5.41 -4.38 6.21
C VAL A 81 4.51 -5.21 7.12
N ILE A 82 3.99 -6.35 6.65
CA ILE A 82 3.08 -7.17 7.45
C ILE A 82 3.82 -7.81 8.64
N PRO A 83 4.98 -8.48 8.49
CA PRO A 83 5.65 -9.10 9.63
C PRO A 83 6.09 -8.07 10.68
N VAL A 84 6.68 -6.95 10.25
CA VAL A 84 7.13 -5.90 11.18
C VAL A 84 5.96 -5.18 11.81
N GLY A 85 4.89 -4.92 11.05
CA GLY A 85 3.64 -4.35 11.58
C GLY A 85 2.95 -5.28 12.57
N THR A 86 3.03 -6.60 12.36
CA THR A 86 2.54 -7.59 13.32
C THR A 86 3.28 -7.45 14.64
N VAL A 87 4.62 -7.42 14.62
CA VAL A 87 5.43 -7.15 15.81
C VAL A 87 5.05 -5.80 16.43
N ALA A 88 4.89 -4.75 15.63
CA ALA A 88 4.56 -3.41 16.11
C ALA A 88 3.20 -3.32 16.83
N ILE A 89 2.21 -4.11 16.42
CA ILE A 89 0.86 -4.10 16.97
C ILE A 89 0.73 -5.07 18.14
N MET A 90 1.43 -6.20 18.08
CA MET A 90 1.25 -7.33 18.99
C MET A 90 2.18 -7.24 20.20
N GLU A 91 3.37 -6.67 20.01
CA GLU A 91 4.32 -6.45 21.08
C GLU A 91 4.08 -5.08 21.70
N SER A 92 3.92 -5.05 23.03
CA SER A 92 3.76 -3.78 23.75
C SER A 92 5.06 -2.97 23.82
N CYS A 93 6.17 -3.53 23.36
CA CYS A 93 7.51 -2.97 23.50
C CYS A 93 8.26 -3.08 22.16
N TRP A 94 8.83 -1.97 21.67
CA TRP A 94 9.58 -2.00 20.41
C TRP A 94 11.06 -2.36 20.61
N PHE A 95 11.39 -3.65 20.59
CA PHE A 95 12.75 -4.13 20.82
C PHE A 95 13.68 -4.08 19.59
N LEU A 96 13.16 -3.77 18.39
CA LEU A 96 13.96 -3.72 17.15
C LEU A 96 14.84 -2.45 17.05
N GLY A 97 14.69 -1.55 18.01
CA GLY A 97 15.49 -0.34 18.13
C GLY A 97 15.06 0.81 17.21
N LYS A 98 15.59 1.99 17.51
CA LYS A 98 15.25 3.27 16.87
C LYS A 98 15.43 3.28 15.35
N TYR A 99 16.57 2.80 14.85
CA TYR A 99 16.86 2.84 13.41
C TYR A 99 15.88 1.98 12.60
N PHE A 100 15.50 0.82 13.14
CA PHE A 100 14.56 -0.08 12.49
C PHE A 100 13.14 0.50 12.49
N CYS A 101 12.75 1.24 13.54
CA CYS A 101 11.48 1.98 13.57
C CYS A 101 11.40 3.01 12.43
N VAL A 102 12.44 3.85 12.27
CA VAL A 102 12.47 4.86 11.20
C VAL A 102 12.47 4.19 9.82
N PHE A 103 13.25 3.12 9.67
CA PHE A 103 13.28 2.33 8.43
C PHE A 103 11.92 1.73 8.10
N TYR A 104 11.25 1.11 9.08
CA TYR A 104 9.92 0.53 8.92
C TYR A 104 8.88 1.59 8.54
N ALA A 105 8.88 2.74 9.21
CA ALA A 105 8.01 3.86 8.87
C ALA A 105 8.26 4.30 7.41
N TYR A 106 9.52 4.55 7.05
CA TYR A 106 9.90 4.95 5.69
C TYR A 106 9.42 3.94 4.64
N ILE A 107 9.72 2.65 4.83
CA ILE A 107 9.33 1.59 3.90
C ILE A 107 7.81 1.47 3.78
N SER A 108 7.08 1.61 4.89
CA SER A 108 5.61 1.54 4.89
C SER A 108 5.00 2.67 4.06
N TYR A 109 5.43 3.92 4.28
CA TYR A 109 4.96 5.06 3.50
C TYR A 109 5.40 4.99 2.03
N LEU A 110 6.62 4.54 1.78
CA LEU A 110 7.16 4.37 0.43
C LEU A 110 6.34 3.37 -0.39
N ILE A 111 6.12 2.17 0.15
CA ILE A 111 5.39 1.12 -0.57
C ILE A 111 3.94 1.54 -0.80
N LEU A 112 3.28 2.13 0.21
CA LEU A 112 1.93 2.68 0.05
C LEU A 112 1.85 3.70 -1.10
N SER A 113 2.79 4.64 -1.13
CA SER A 113 2.87 5.67 -2.18
C SER A 113 3.09 5.06 -3.56
N ILE A 114 3.99 4.08 -3.68
CA ILE A 114 4.26 3.36 -4.93
C ILE A 114 3.03 2.60 -5.39
N SER A 115 2.34 1.88 -4.49
CA SER A 115 1.14 1.12 -4.84
C SER A 115 0.01 2.04 -5.32
N LEU A 116 -0.24 3.15 -4.63
CA LEU A 116 -1.24 4.14 -5.06
C LEU A 116 -0.88 4.80 -6.40
N GLY A 117 0.39 5.16 -6.59
CA GLY A 117 0.88 5.69 -7.87
C GLY A 117 0.67 4.70 -9.02
N ASN A 118 0.96 3.42 -8.81
CA ASN A 118 0.71 2.37 -9.80
C ASN A 118 -0.79 2.18 -10.07
N LEU A 119 -1.65 2.22 -9.04
CA LEU A 119 -3.10 2.15 -9.21
C LEU A 119 -3.65 3.34 -10.02
N VAL A 120 -3.10 4.54 -9.84
CA VAL A 120 -3.43 5.70 -10.68
C VAL A 120 -3.03 5.44 -12.15
N LEU A 121 -1.82 4.94 -12.40
CA LEU A 121 -1.39 4.61 -13.77
C LEU A 121 -2.27 3.51 -14.40
N ILE A 122 -2.63 2.47 -13.64
CA ILE A 122 -3.56 1.42 -14.09
C ILE A 122 -4.91 2.05 -14.44
N SER A 123 -5.42 2.95 -13.61
CA SER A 123 -6.69 3.64 -13.86
C SER A 123 -6.64 4.49 -15.12
N ILE A 124 -5.52 5.19 -15.37
CA ILE A 124 -5.31 5.97 -16.60
C ILE A 124 -5.22 5.06 -17.82
N ASP A 125 -4.45 3.98 -17.75
CA ASP A 125 -4.33 2.97 -18.80
C ASP A 125 -5.71 2.41 -19.20
N ARG A 126 -6.51 1.99 -18.21
CA ARG A 126 -7.88 1.51 -18.43
C ARG A 126 -8.80 2.60 -18.98
N TYR A 127 -8.68 3.83 -18.49
CA TYR A 127 -9.46 4.96 -18.98
C TYR A 127 -9.19 5.22 -20.46
N VAL A 128 -7.92 5.30 -20.88
CA VAL A 128 -7.56 5.54 -22.29
C VAL A 128 -8.00 4.37 -23.16
N ALA A 129 -7.87 3.13 -22.69
CA ALA A 129 -8.31 1.95 -23.45
C ALA A 129 -9.82 1.95 -23.74
N VAL A 130 -10.65 2.36 -22.77
CA VAL A 130 -12.12 2.32 -22.89
C VAL A 130 -12.68 3.59 -23.52
N CYS A 131 -12.18 4.77 -23.12
CA CYS A 131 -12.75 6.05 -23.52
C CYS A 131 -12.14 6.59 -24.82
N ASP A 132 -10.86 6.30 -25.09
CA ASP A 132 -10.11 6.79 -26.26
C ASP A 132 -9.44 5.63 -27.05
N PRO A 133 -10.18 4.57 -27.46
CA PRO A 133 -9.58 3.36 -28.04
C PRO A 133 -8.74 3.63 -29.29
N LEU A 134 -9.13 4.60 -30.13
CA LEU A 134 -8.40 4.97 -31.35
C LEU A 134 -7.00 5.56 -31.07
N PHE A 135 -6.83 6.20 -29.91
CA PHE A 135 -5.55 6.80 -29.52
C PHE A 135 -4.73 5.92 -28.57
N TYR A 136 -5.28 4.78 -28.12
CA TYR A 136 -4.64 3.92 -27.13
C TYR A 136 -3.22 3.52 -27.53
N HIS A 137 -3.04 2.96 -28.73
CA HIS A 137 -1.72 2.51 -29.20
C HIS A 137 -0.69 3.65 -29.39
N SER A 138 -1.14 4.88 -29.59
CA SER A 138 -0.27 6.06 -29.69
C SER A 138 0.08 6.64 -28.31
N LYS A 139 -0.87 6.60 -27.36
CA LYS A 139 -0.71 7.17 -26.01
C LYS A 139 0.00 6.21 -25.05
N ILE A 140 -0.37 4.93 -25.07
CA ILE A 140 0.08 3.88 -24.15
C ILE A 140 1.08 2.97 -24.86
N THR A 141 2.36 3.19 -24.59
CA THR A 141 3.46 2.37 -25.13
C THR A 141 4.29 1.79 -23.99
N ILE A 142 4.99 0.68 -24.24
CA ILE A 142 5.86 0.03 -23.25
C ILE A 142 6.87 1.03 -22.70
N THR A 143 7.57 1.77 -23.58
CA THR A 143 8.57 2.76 -23.17
C THR A 143 7.98 3.84 -22.26
N ARG A 144 6.81 4.39 -22.61
CA ARG A 144 6.16 5.42 -21.79
C ARG A 144 5.74 4.89 -20.43
N ILE A 145 5.16 3.70 -20.38
CA ILE A 145 4.77 3.08 -19.10
C ILE A 145 6.00 2.77 -18.25
N THR A 146 7.05 2.18 -18.81
CA THR A 146 8.29 1.91 -18.05
C THR A 146 8.90 3.20 -17.52
N CYS A 147 8.96 4.27 -18.33
CA CYS A 147 9.41 5.59 -17.86
C CYS A 147 8.52 6.13 -16.73
N SER A 148 7.19 6.06 -16.87
CA SER A 148 6.24 6.52 -15.84
C SER A 148 6.39 5.74 -14.52
N ILE A 149 6.56 4.42 -14.58
CA ILE A 149 6.83 3.59 -13.40
C ILE A 149 8.12 4.07 -12.73
N SER A 150 9.22 4.18 -13.48
CA SER A 150 10.51 4.64 -12.93
C SER A 150 10.42 6.03 -12.29
N ILE A 151 9.68 6.97 -12.91
CA ILE A 151 9.44 8.30 -12.36
C ILE A 151 8.67 8.20 -11.05
N ILE A 152 7.59 7.41 -10.99
CA ILE A 152 6.81 7.23 -9.75
C ILE A 152 7.67 6.67 -8.63
N TRP A 153 8.42 5.59 -8.89
CA TRP A 153 9.32 5.01 -7.89
C TRP A 153 10.30 6.04 -7.36
N PHE A 154 10.96 6.79 -8.25
CA PHE A 154 11.94 7.80 -7.86
C PHE A 154 11.30 8.95 -7.07
N CYS A 155 10.16 9.47 -7.53
CA CYS A 155 9.43 10.52 -6.83
C CYS A 155 8.96 10.06 -5.45
N CYS A 156 8.43 8.85 -5.32
CA CYS A 156 8.01 8.28 -4.04
C CYS A 156 9.20 8.10 -3.09
N ILE A 157 10.35 7.61 -3.57
CA ILE A 157 11.58 7.48 -2.77
C ILE A 157 11.98 8.84 -2.19
N ILE A 158 12.10 9.86 -3.04
CA ILE A 158 12.54 11.20 -2.62
C ILE A 158 11.52 11.82 -1.66
N TYR A 159 10.23 11.80 -2.02
CA TYR A 159 9.18 12.40 -1.23
C TYR A 159 9.11 11.79 0.17
N ASN A 160 9.08 10.46 0.27
CA ASN A 160 8.97 9.78 1.56
C ASN A 160 10.25 9.94 2.40
N ALA A 161 11.43 10.01 1.77
CA ALA A 161 12.68 10.26 2.49
C ALA A 161 12.69 11.68 3.08
N ALA A 162 12.23 12.67 2.32
CA ALA A 162 12.09 14.04 2.79
C ALA A 162 11.03 14.15 3.90
N PHE A 163 9.88 13.51 3.72
CA PHE A 163 8.80 13.47 4.71
C PHE A 163 9.29 12.89 6.03
N ILE A 164 9.93 11.70 6.01
CA ILE A 164 10.49 11.06 7.21
C ILE A 164 11.54 11.95 7.86
N LYS A 165 12.45 12.56 7.09
CA LYS A 165 13.47 13.46 7.64
C LYS A 165 12.87 14.67 8.37
N ILE A 166 11.74 15.21 7.90
CA ILE A 166 11.08 16.38 8.47
C ILE A 166 10.22 16.00 9.69
N THR A 167 9.52 14.87 9.62
CA THR A 167 8.48 14.48 10.58
C THR A 167 8.97 13.59 11.70
N VAL A 168 10.02 12.80 11.44
CA VAL A 168 10.56 11.88 12.45
C VAL A 168 11.64 12.62 13.22
N ASN A 169 11.21 13.33 14.26
CA ASN A 169 12.13 13.79 15.29
C ASN A 169 12.21 12.67 16.33
N VAL A 170 13.38 12.03 16.43
CA VAL A 170 13.52 10.94 17.41
C VAL A 170 13.91 11.52 18.77
N GLU A 171 12.99 12.29 19.33
CA GLU A 171 13.00 12.63 20.74
C GLU A 171 12.18 11.58 21.48
N VAL A 172 12.87 10.79 22.30
CA VAL A 172 12.27 9.80 23.17
C VAL A 172 11.33 10.53 24.14
N PRO A 173 10.01 10.29 24.13
CA PRO A 173 9.12 10.89 25.10
C PRO A 173 9.60 10.52 26.50
N LYS A 174 9.82 11.51 27.36
CA LYS A 174 10.42 11.40 28.71
C LYS A 174 9.60 10.58 29.73
N ARG A 175 8.77 9.62 29.32
CA ARG A 175 8.02 8.75 30.24
C ARG A 175 8.03 7.25 29.91
N CYS A 176 8.32 6.85 28.66
CA CYS A 176 8.65 5.46 28.30
C CYS A 176 9.73 5.43 27.22
N PHE A 177 10.77 4.62 27.44
CA PHE A 177 11.73 4.27 26.37
C PHE A 177 11.12 3.17 25.47
N GLU A 178 11.26 3.36 24.15
CA GLU A 178 10.95 2.40 23.07
C GLU A 178 9.48 2.18 22.70
N GLU A 179 8.75 3.27 22.43
CA GLU A 179 7.62 3.20 21.52
C GLU A 179 8.01 3.85 20.19
N CYS A 180 7.76 3.15 19.08
CA CYS A 180 7.96 3.67 17.72
C CYS A 180 6.87 4.72 17.41
N PHE A 181 6.89 5.85 18.11
CA PHE A 181 6.00 6.96 17.82
C PHE A 181 6.72 7.99 16.98
N ILE A 182 6.21 8.20 15.76
CA ILE A 182 6.52 9.38 14.96
C ILE A 182 5.99 10.57 15.76
N VAL A 183 6.90 11.31 16.41
CA VAL A 183 6.52 12.45 17.26
C VAL A 183 5.92 13.51 16.35
N GLN A 184 4.59 13.59 16.38
CA GLN A 184 3.76 14.37 15.48
C GLN A 184 3.69 15.83 15.95
N GLU A 185 4.85 16.48 16.11
CA GLU A 185 4.97 17.90 16.45
C GLU A 185 4.27 18.80 15.40
N PHE A 186 4.09 18.30 14.17
CA PHE A 186 3.53 19.04 13.04
C PHE A 186 2.24 18.41 12.48
N LYS A 187 1.15 18.45 13.25
CA LYS A 187 -0.18 17.95 12.81
C LYS A 187 -0.57 18.39 11.39
N TRP A 188 -0.27 19.63 11.01
CA TRP A 188 -0.56 20.16 9.67
C TRP A 188 0.20 19.45 8.55
N ILE A 189 1.47 19.08 8.78
CA ILE A 189 2.29 18.37 7.80
C ILE A 189 1.70 16.98 7.54
N SER A 190 1.26 16.27 8.58
CA SER A 190 0.59 14.98 8.41
C SER A 190 -0.75 15.07 7.69
N ILE A 191 -1.53 16.14 7.91
CA ILE A 191 -2.78 16.37 7.17
C ILE A 191 -2.47 16.61 5.69
N ILE A 192 -1.47 17.44 5.39
CA ILE A 192 -1.04 17.71 4.01
C ILE A 192 -0.57 16.40 3.34
N ASP A 193 0.25 15.61 4.03
CA ASP A 193 0.71 14.32 3.54
C ASP A 193 -0.45 13.37 3.25
N LEU A 194 -1.42 13.23 4.17
CA LEU A 194 -2.62 12.41 3.95
C LEU A 194 -3.40 12.85 2.71
N VAL A 195 -3.55 14.16 2.52
CA VAL A 195 -4.26 14.70 1.34
C VAL A 195 -3.50 14.37 0.06
N ILE A 196 -2.19 14.58 0.03
CA ILE A 196 -1.34 14.38 -1.16
C ILE A 196 -1.20 12.89 -1.50
N THR A 197 -0.91 12.04 -0.52
CA THR A 197 -0.55 10.64 -0.75
C THR A 197 -1.76 9.73 -0.87
N MET A 198 -2.89 10.07 -0.24
CA MET A 198 -4.10 9.23 -0.23
C MET A 198 -5.28 9.89 -0.94
N ILE A 199 -5.71 11.08 -0.52
CA ILE A 199 -6.98 11.67 -0.98
C ILE A 199 -6.93 12.04 -2.47
N VAL A 200 -5.85 12.69 -2.92
CA VAL A 200 -5.68 13.08 -4.33
C VAL A 200 -5.63 11.84 -5.25
N PRO A 201 -4.77 10.83 -5.03
CA PRO A 201 -4.76 9.60 -5.83
C PRO A 201 -6.11 8.87 -5.85
N CYS A 202 -6.75 8.69 -4.69
CA CYS A 202 -8.05 8.02 -4.60
C CYS A 202 -9.14 8.80 -5.38
N SER A 203 -9.15 10.13 -5.29
CA SER A 203 -10.09 10.96 -6.03
C SER A 203 -9.91 10.84 -7.54
N ILE A 204 -8.65 10.77 -8.01
CA ILE A 204 -8.32 10.53 -9.42
C ILE A 204 -8.84 9.16 -9.86
N ILE A 205 -8.52 8.10 -9.11
CA ILE A 205 -8.96 6.72 -9.38
C ILE A 205 -10.49 6.68 -9.49
N ILE A 206 -11.20 7.17 -8.47
CA ILE A 206 -12.67 7.18 -8.43
C ILE A 206 -13.23 7.92 -9.64
N THR A 207 -12.72 9.11 -9.96
CA THR A 207 -13.21 9.91 -11.09
C THR A 207 -13.02 9.18 -12.42
N LEU A 208 -11.86 8.55 -12.63
CA LEU A 208 -11.57 7.79 -13.85
C LEU A 208 -12.48 6.56 -13.96
N TYR A 209 -12.67 5.80 -12.90
CA TYR A 209 -13.56 4.63 -12.91
C TYR A 209 -15.03 5.01 -13.09
N LEU A 210 -15.49 6.13 -12.53
CA LEU A 210 -16.82 6.67 -12.80
C LEU A 210 -17.00 6.99 -14.29
N LYS A 211 -16.01 7.63 -14.92
CA LYS A 211 -16.04 7.92 -16.36
C LYS A 211 -16.08 6.64 -17.20
N ILE A 212 -15.23 5.66 -16.87
CA ILE A 212 -15.22 4.33 -17.53
C ILE A 212 -16.59 3.68 -17.45
N PHE A 213 -17.19 3.65 -16.25
CA PHE A 213 -18.50 3.06 -16.02
C PHE A 213 -19.61 3.75 -16.85
N LEU A 214 -19.59 5.08 -16.92
CA LEU A 214 -20.56 5.84 -17.72
C LEU A 214 -20.44 5.53 -19.22
N VAL A 215 -19.21 5.44 -19.74
CA VAL A 215 -18.96 5.10 -21.16
C VAL A 215 -19.41 3.66 -21.45
N ALA A 216 -19.03 2.70 -20.60
CA ALA A 216 -19.43 1.30 -20.74
C ALA A 216 -20.96 1.14 -20.73
N ARG A 217 -21.66 1.85 -19.83
CA ARG A 217 -23.13 1.86 -19.83
C ARG A 217 -23.74 2.48 -21.09
N SER A 218 -23.14 3.55 -21.60
CA SER A 218 -23.57 4.16 -22.87
C SER A 218 -23.42 3.18 -24.04
N GLN A 219 -22.29 2.46 -24.12
CA GLN A 219 -22.04 1.44 -25.14
C GLN A 219 -23.07 0.30 -25.05
N ALA A 220 -23.29 -0.27 -23.86
CA ALA A 220 -24.28 -1.33 -23.66
C ALA A 220 -25.70 -0.90 -24.06
N ARG A 221 -26.11 0.35 -23.75
CA ARG A 221 -27.41 0.89 -24.16
C ARG A 221 -27.53 1.05 -25.68
N LYS A 222 -26.45 1.43 -26.37
CA LYS A 222 -26.44 1.54 -27.84
C LYS A 222 -26.57 0.17 -28.48
N GLU A 223 -25.87 -0.84 -27.98
CA GLU A 223 -25.99 -2.23 -28.44
C GLU A 223 -27.41 -2.77 -28.25
N THR A 224 -28.03 -2.53 -27.09
CA THR A 224 -29.44 -2.91 -26.85
C THR A 224 -30.41 -2.18 -27.80
N LYS A 225 -30.18 -0.88 -28.05
CA LYS A 225 -31.01 -0.08 -28.98
C LYS A 225 -30.80 -0.43 -30.46
N VAL A 226 -29.69 -1.06 -30.85
CA VAL A 226 -29.48 -1.57 -32.21
C VAL A 226 -30.14 -2.94 -32.36
N GLN A 227 -30.16 -3.75 -31.29
CA GLN A 227 -30.80 -5.07 -31.32
C GLN A 227 -32.34 -5.01 -31.35
N ILE A 228 -32.98 -4.05 -30.68
CA ILE A 228 -34.45 -3.95 -30.62
C ILE A 228 -35.11 -3.60 -31.98
N PRO A 229 -34.62 -2.63 -32.77
CA PRO A 229 -35.13 -2.34 -34.12
C PRO A 229 -34.94 -3.53 -35.08
N ALA A 230 -33.80 -4.21 -35.01
CA ALA A 230 -33.50 -5.35 -35.89
C ALA A 230 -34.42 -6.58 -35.66
N VAL A 231 -35.04 -6.69 -34.48
CA VAL A 231 -35.98 -7.78 -34.14
C VAL A 231 -37.43 -7.40 -34.44
N THR A 232 -37.75 -6.11 -34.65
CA THR A 232 -39.11 -5.66 -34.97
C THR A 232 -39.38 -5.55 -36.48
N GLU A 233 -38.35 -5.69 -37.31
CA GLU A 233 -38.45 -5.68 -38.79
C GLU A 233 -38.33 -7.09 -39.43
N ALA A 234 -38.41 -8.17 -38.64
CA ALA A 234 -38.33 -9.57 -39.10
C ALA A 234 -39.64 -10.33 -38.91
#